data_AF-V4BAB5-F1
#
_entry.id   AF-V4BAB5-F1
#
_cell.length_a   1.000
_cell.length_b   1.000
_cell.length_c   1.000
_cell.angle_alpha   90.00
_cell.angle_beta   90.00
_cell.angle_gamma   90.00
#
_symmetry.space_group_name_H-M   'P 1'
#
loop_
_entity.id
_entity.type
_entity.pdbx_description
1 polymer ?
#
loop_
_entity_poly.entity_id
_entity_poly.type
_entity_poly.pdbx_seq_one_letter_code
_entity_poly.pdbx_strand_id
1 'polypeptide(L)'
;MAEGEYPKAESARSFLPKENKEFVKLFNEQKFRPRTAILKVWFEYPKNMFFQHIPAKDKITFMNKEDVLTSVDIQEIVKAGGRIIKILDGIVYEENFKTPPYRD
;
A
#
# COMPACT_ATOMS: atom_id res chain seq x y z
N MET A 1 -16.25 -21.91 13.37
CA MET A 1 -15.03 -21.64 12.58
C MET A 1 -15.44 -20.67 11.49
N ALA A 2 -15.15 -19.38 11.64
CA ALA A 2 -15.41 -18.43 10.56
C ALA A 2 -14.24 -18.55 9.59
N GLU A 3 -14.51 -19.10 8.42
CA GLU A 3 -13.56 -19.15 7.32
C GLU A 3 -13.20 -17.70 6.97
N GLY A 4 -11.93 -17.34 7.12
CA GLY A 4 -11.47 -16.00 6.71
C GLY A 4 -11.68 -15.88 5.21
N GLU A 5 -12.72 -15.15 4.78
CA GLU A 5 -12.99 -14.91 3.37
C GLU A 5 -11.88 -14.01 2.81
N TYR A 6 -10.79 -14.62 2.34
CA TYR A 6 -9.79 -13.93 1.52
C TYR A 6 -10.47 -13.29 0.30
N PRO A 7 -9.97 -12.13 -0.19
CA PRO A 7 -10.45 -11.52 -1.41
C PRO A 7 -10.44 -12.57 -2.51
N LYS A 8 -11.57 -12.74 -3.19
CA LYS A 8 -11.66 -13.71 -4.27
C LYS A 8 -10.63 -13.35 -5.33
N ALA A 9 -9.83 -14.32 -5.76
CA ALA A 9 -8.87 -14.14 -6.84
C ALA A 9 -9.56 -13.65 -8.14
N GLU A 10 -10.84 -13.97 -8.30
CA GLU A 10 -11.71 -13.52 -9.39
C GLU A 10 -11.90 -11.99 -9.44
N SER A 11 -11.76 -11.31 -8.30
CA SER A 11 -11.86 -9.84 -8.18
C SER A 11 -10.53 -9.11 -8.43
N ALA A 12 -9.45 -9.86 -8.62
CA ALA A 12 -8.14 -9.30 -8.88
C ALA A 12 -8.09 -8.74 -10.29
N ARG A 13 -7.78 -7.46 -10.41
CA ARG A 13 -7.53 -6.82 -11.70
C ARG A 13 -6.23 -6.06 -11.70
N SER A 14 -5.61 -5.96 -12.87
CA SER A 14 -4.47 -5.06 -13.04
C SER A 14 -4.88 -3.62 -12.76
N PHE A 15 -3.97 -2.90 -12.12
CA PHE A 15 -4.09 -1.48 -11.91
C PHE A 15 -4.04 -0.73 -13.25
N LEU A 16 -4.94 0.23 -13.45
CA LEU A 16 -4.95 1.05 -14.67
C LEU A 16 -4.24 2.38 -14.40
N PRO A 17 -3.29 2.82 -15.25
CA PRO A 17 -2.59 4.10 -15.06
C PRO A 17 -3.50 5.34 -14.98
N LYS A 18 -4.72 5.26 -15.54
CA LYS A 18 -5.75 6.31 -15.46
C LYS A 18 -6.22 6.57 -14.02
N GLU A 19 -6.16 5.57 -13.16
CA GLU A 19 -6.60 5.62 -11.77
C GLU A 19 -5.51 6.16 -10.82
N ASN A 20 -4.28 6.36 -11.32
CA ASN A 20 -3.14 6.79 -10.51
C ASN A 20 -3.42 8.06 -9.70
N LYS A 21 -4.03 9.07 -10.31
CA LYS A 21 -4.33 10.34 -9.61
C LYS A 21 -5.28 10.12 -8.44
N GLU A 22 -6.27 9.25 -8.60
CA GLU A 22 -7.26 8.95 -7.57
C GLU A 22 -6.64 8.13 -6.43
N PHE A 23 -5.92 7.05 -6.76
CA PHE A 23 -5.29 6.19 -5.76
C PHE A 23 -4.22 6.92 -4.95
N VAL A 24 -3.36 7.71 -5.61
CA VAL A 24 -2.35 8.52 -4.92
C VAL A 24 -3.02 9.51 -3.95
N LYS A 25 -4.15 10.10 -4.31
CA LYS A 25 -4.93 10.97 -3.41
C LYS A 25 -5.51 10.18 -2.25
N LEU A 26 -6.14 9.03 -2.50
CA LEU A 26 -6.75 8.18 -1.47
C LEU A 26 -5.73 7.70 -0.43
N PHE A 27 -4.54 7.28 -0.88
CA PHE A 27 -3.46 6.84 0.03
C PHE A 27 -2.93 7.99 0.87
N ASN A 28 -2.58 9.12 0.26
CA ASN A 28 -2.05 10.27 0.99
C ASN A 28 -3.08 10.90 1.96
N GLU A 29 -4.38 10.84 1.63
CA GLU A 29 -5.46 11.25 2.56
C GLU A 29 -5.80 10.18 3.62
N GLN A 30 -5.18 9.00 3.58
CA GLN A 30 -5.49 7.84 4.43
C GLN A 30 -6.97 7.40 4.38
N LYS A 31 -7.65 7.69 3.27
CA LYS A 31 -9.05 7.31 3.03
C LYS A 31 -9.18 6.05 2.19
N PHE A 32 -8.07 5.43 1.83
CA PHE A 32 -8.04 4.17 1.10
C PHE A 32 -8.62 3.05 1.98
N ARG A 33 -9.93 2.79 1.90
CA ARG A 33 -10.61 1.70 2.59
C ARG A 33 -11.59 1.03 1.63
N PRO A 34 -11.83 -0.30 1.71
CA PRO A 34 -11.03 -1.39 2.25
C PRO A 34 -10.31 -2.20 1.15
N ARG A 35 -10.13 -1.63 -0.07
CA ARG A 35 -9.52 -2.32 -1.22
C ARG A 35 -8.18 -2.92 -0.86
N THR A 36 -8.03 -4.24 -1.01
CA THR A 36 -6.70 -4.86 -0.95
C THR A 36 -5.99 -4.54 -2.26
N ALA A 37 -4.71 -4.16 -2.19
CA ALA A 37 -3.91 -3.94 -3.39
C ALA A 37 -2.45 -4.30 -3.13
N ILE A 38 -1.77 -4.76 -4.18
CA ILE A 38 -0.32 -4.95 -4.21
C ILE A 38 0.18 -4.07 -5.35
N LEU A 39 0.89 -2.99 -5.01
CA LEU A 39 1.22 -1.93 -5.94
C LEU A 39 2.72 -1.68 -5.96
N LYS A 40 3.26 -1.52 -7.16
CA LYS A 40 4.58 -0.96 -7.38
C LYS A 40 4.49 0.55 -7.26
N VAL A 41 5.12 1.13 -6.24
CA VAL A 41 4.98 2.54 -5.87
C VAL A 41 6.31 3.26 -5.82
N TRP A 42 6.28 4.50 -6.27
CA TRP A 42 7.33 5.50 -6.07
C TRP A 42 6.90 6.42 -4.93
N PHE A 43 7.68 6.46 -3.85
CA PHE A 43 7.31 7.19 -2.63
C PHE A 43 8.50 7.88 -1.96
N GLU A 44 8.21 8.95 -1.23
CA GLU A 44 9.14 9.60 -0.33
C GLU A 44 9.16 8.85 1.00
N TYR A 45 10.36 8.42 1.41
CA TYR A 45 10.55 7.63 2.62
C TYR A 45 10.29 8.47 3.89
N PRO A 46 9.54 7.96 4.88
CA PRO A 46 9.21 8.70 6.10
C PRO A 46 10.47 9.07 6.89
N LYS A 47 10.52 10.30 7.40
CA LYS A 47 11.64 10.76 8.26
C LYS A 47 11.53 10.24 9.70
N ASN A 48 10.32 9.93 10.14
CA ASN A 48 10.01 9.60 11.54
C ASN A 48 9.86 8.09 11.81
N MET A 49 9.97 7.22 10.80
CA MET A 49 10.01 5.76 11.00
C MET A 49 11.17 5.09 10.27
N PHE A 50 11.69 4.07 10.94
CA PHE A 50 12.62 3.09 10.40
C PHE A 50 11.81 1.83 10.05
N PHE A 51 11.45 1.63 8.77
CA PHE A 51 10.99 0.33 8.29
C PHE A 51 12.16 -0.66 8.33
N GLN A 52 11.95 -1.82 8.96
CA GLN A 52 13.01 -2.79 9.26
C GLN A 52 13.72 -3.38 8.02
N HIS A 53 13.21 -3.19 6.80
CA HIS A 53 13.84 -3.77 5.61
C HIS A 53 15.11 -3.03 5.12
N ILE A 54 15.63 -2.07 5.89
CA ILE A 54 16.94 -1.45 5.59
C ILE A 54 18.02 -2.15 6.44
N PRO A 55 18.99 -2.84 5.82
CA PRO A 55 20.14 -3.33 6.56
C PRO A 55 20.86 -2.12 7.18
N ALA A 56 21.10 -2.17 8.49
CA ALA A 56 21.65 -1.09 9.32
C ALA A 56 23.04 -0.54 8.92
N LYS A 57 23.58 -0.95 7.76
CA LYS A 57 24.88 -0.55 7.22
C LYS A 57 24.83 0.55 6.17
N ASP A 58 23.67 0.82 5.56
CA ASP A 58 23.57 1.87 4.55
C ASP A 58 23.19 3.20 5.22
N LYS A 59 24.03 4.22 5.04
CA LYS A 59 23.71 5.61 5.43
C LYS A 59 22.34 5.94 4.83
N ILE A 60 21.33 6.12 5.68
CA ILE A 60 19.93 6.30 5.27
C ILE A 60 19.83 7.61 4.46
N THR A 61 19.98 7.51 3.15
CA THR A 61 19.61 8.59 2.26
C THR A 61 18.10 8.58 2.17
N PHE A 62 17.44 9.59 2.76
CA PHE A 62 16.01 9.86 2.66
C PHE A 62 15.64 10.27 1.22
N MET A 63 15.91 9.39 0.27
CA MET A 63 15.58 9.56 -1.14
C MET A 63 14.25 8.88 -1.45
N ASN A 64 13.67 9.28 -2.58
CA ASN A 64 12.53 8.58 -3.14
C ASN A 64 12.91 7.13 -3.43
N LYS A 65 12.04 6.19 -3.06
CA LYS A 65 12.23 4.76 -3.29
C LYS A 65 11.14 4.22 -4.20
N GLU A 66 11.50 3.21 -4.98
CA GLU A 66 10.59 2.37 -5.74
C GLU A 66 10.51 1.01 -5.08
N ASP A 67 9.30 0.55 -4.74
CA ASP A 67 9.13 -0.78 -4.16
C ASP A 67 7.74 -1.36 -4.46
N VAL A 68 7.60 -2.68 -4.33
CA VAL A 68 6.32 -3.39 -4.44
C VAL A 68 5.76 -3.58 -3.05
N LEU A 69 4.70 -2.85 -2.72
CA LEU A 69 4.15 -2.77 -1.39
C LEU A 69 2.67 -3.15 -1.37
N THR A 70 2.21 -3.69 -0.25
CA THR A 70 0.78 -3.90 -0.05
C THR A 70 0.10 -2.59 0.32
N SER A 71 -1.22 -2.50 0.12
CA SER A 71 -2.02 -1.36 0.55
C SER A 71 -1.87 -1.05 2.05
N VAL A 72 -1.55 -2.06 2.87
CA VAL A 72 -1.31 -1.90 4.32
C VAL A 72 0.02 -1.19 4.55
N ASP A 73 1.10 -1.69 3.94
CA ASP A 73 2.43 -1.08 4.08
C ASP A 73 2.44 0.38 3.59
N ILE A 74 1.74 0.64 2.47
CA ILE A 74 1.58 1.99 1.91
C ILE A 74 0.87 2.92 2.92
N GLN A 75 -0.18 2.45 3.60
CA GLN A 75 -0.86 3.24 4.62
C GLN A 75 0.03 3.51 5.83
N GLU A 76 0.82 2.53 6.26
CA GLU A 76 1.78 2.69 7.35
C GLU A 76 2.86 3.72 7.00
N ILE A 77 3.38 3.69 5.76
CA ILE A 77 4.32 4.70 5.24
C ILE A 77 3.71 6.10 5.32
N VAL A 78 2.48 6.28 4.85
CA VAL A 78 1.80 7.59 4.89
C VAL A 78 1.56 8.03 6.34
N LYS A 79 1.14 7.12 7.23
CA LYS A 79 0.98 7.40 8.67
C LYS A 79 2.30 7.83 9.32
N ALA A 80 3.41 7.27 8.87
CA ALA A 80 4.75 7.60 9.35
C ALA A 80 5.30 8.93 8.80
N GLY A 81 4.54 9.65 7.98
CA GLY A 81 4.96 10.90 7.35
C GLY A 81 5.69 10.72 6.02
N GLY A 82 5.64 9.53 5.43
CA GLY A 82 6.02 9.30 4.04
C GLY A 82 4.94 9.79 3.08
N ARG A 83 5.28 9.89 1.79
CA ARG A 83 4.34 10.41 0.78
C ARG A 83 4.39 9.57 -0.48
N ILE A 84 3.22 9.12 -0.95
CA ILE A 84 3.13 8.40 -2.22
C ILE A 84 3.16 9.43 -3.35
N ILE A 85 4.12 9.28 -4.27
CA ILE A 85 4.31 10.19 -5.40
C ILE A 85 3.58 9.64 -6.62
N LYS A 86 3.78 8.34 -6.91
CA LYS A 86 3.22 7.70 -8.11
C LYS A 86 3.05 6.20 -7.90
N ILE A 87 2.00 5.64 -8.47
CA ILE A 87 1.83 4.19 -8.64
C ILE A 87 2.19 3.84 -10.08
N LEU A 88 3.06 2.85 -10.24
CA LEU A 88 3.61 2.45 -11.52
C LEU A 88 2.81 1.31 -12.14
N ASP A 89 2.52 0.28 -11.34
CA ASP A 89 1.81 -0.92 -11.74
C ASP A 89 1.28 -1.64 -10.49
N GLY A 90 0.49 -2.69 -10.66
CA GLY A 90 0.09 -3.57 -9.57
C GLY A 90 -1.23 -4.27 -9.81
N ILE A 91 -1.72 -4.92 -8.75
CA ILE A 91 -2.98 -5.65 -8.73
C ILE A 91 -3.86 -5.01 -7.65
N VAL A 92 -5.10 -4.73 -8.02
CA VAL A 92 -6.14 -4.22 -7.13
C VAL A 92 -7.24 -5.25 -7.05
N TYR A 93 -7.71 -5.53 -5.85
CA TYR A 93 -8.87 -6.39 -5.61
C TYR A 93 -10.11 -5.50 -5.48
N GLU A 94 -11.11 -5.74 -6.32
CA GLU A 94 -12.36 -4.98 -6.29
C GLU A 94 -13.23 -5.36 -5.10
N GLU A 95 -13.23 -6.65 -4.73
CA GLU A 95 -13.92 -7.18 -3.57
C GLU A 95 -12.99 -7.21 -2.36
N ASN A 96 -13.56 -6.94 -1.18
CA ASN A 96 -12.83 -6.93 0.08
C ASN A 96 -13.32 -8.01 1.03
N PHE A 97 -12.51 -8.25 2.05
CA PHE A 97 -12.92 -9.00 3.23
C PHE A 97 -14.25 -8.44 3.77
N LYS A 98 -15.32 -9.23 3.69
CA LYS A 98 -16.63 -8.86 4.29
C LYS A 98 -16.56 -8.78 5.81
N THR A 99 -15.62 -9.52 6.39
CA THR A 99 -15.30 -9.50 7.83
C THR A 99 -13.80 -9.36 8.00
N PRO A 100 -13.32 -8.44 8.88
CA PRO A 100 -11.89 -8.31 9.13
C PRO A 100 -11.33 -9.66 9.62
N PRO A 101 -10.18 -10.12 9.07
CA PRO A 101 -9.62 -11.44 9.40
C PRO A 101 -9.13 -11.53 10.86
N TYR A 102 -8.99 -10.39 11.54
CA TYR A 102 -8.70 -10.31 12.96
C TYR A 102 -9.92 -9.76 13.69
N ARG A 103 -10.39 -10.49 14.70
CA ARG A 103 -11.37 -10.00 15.69
C ARG A 103 -10.61 -9.51 16.93
N ASP A 104 -11.17 -8.50 17.60
CA ASP A 104 -10.81 -8.15 18.97
C ASP A 104 -11.01 -9.33 19.94
#